data_AF-A0AAE0TAJ5-F1
#
_entry.id   AF-A0AAE0TAJ5-F1
#
_cell.length_a   1.000
_cell.length_b   1.000
_cell.length_c   1.000
_cell.angle_alpha   90.00
_cell.angle_beta   90.00
_cell.angle_gamma   90.00
#
_symmetry.space_group_name_H-M   'P 1'
#
loop_
_entity.id
_entity.type
_entity.pdbx_description
1 polymer ?
#
loop_
_entity_poly.entity_id
_entity_poly.type
_entity_poly.pdbx_seq_one_letter_code
_entity_poly.pdbx_strand_id
1 'polypeptide(L)'
;MKIQNQSDNVSNTFPANPIQNPRLTAAGFSRLSFLSCGEPPEEEVSPSDLVRSWTQVKANDSKDVSFDARRSHTTVVFKNDLWVIGGNTSSSSSGASPKNDVWKSPDGIKWERVTTTGTVAAGTFFPERYGHTAAVFKGTDANQDTLWIIAGEGSSGKLNDVWKSTDGIQWEKKTSITVFNDGSGDALWVIGGAGGSGLLNDLLKSTDGSTWEKVDPTGTVDTGTFFSPRSGHTAAAFDGALWVIGGDDFSLKNDVWKSKDGIKWEKVNADGSFTPTGESYCRGV
;
A
#
# COMPACT_ATOMS: atom_id res chain seq x y z
N MET A 1 26.47 7.65 -65.67
CA MET A 1 26.80 6.64 -64.63
C MET A 1 27.48 7.41 -63.49
N LYS A 2 26.70 7.90 -62.51
CA LYS A 2 26.71 7.52 -61.06
C LYS A 2 28.10 7.67 -60.40
N ILE A 3 28.37 8.35 -59.27
CA ILE A 3 27.62 8.94 -58.14
C ILE A 3 28.57 9.94 -57.40
N GLN A 4 27.99 10.89 -56.65
CA GLN A 4 28.61 11.90 -55.77
C GLN A 4 28.98 11.41 -54.35
N ASN A 5 29.81 12.25 -53.68
CA ASN A 5 29.95 12.53 -52.24
C ASN A 5 30.77 11.61 -51.31
N GLN A 6 31.76 12.23 -50.66
CA GLN A 6 32.09 11.97 -49.26
C GLN A 6 31.99 13.28 -48.46
N SER A 7 31.32 13.15 -47.32
CA SER A 7 31.10 14.12 -46.25
C SER A 7 31.98 13.73 -45.05
N ASP A 8 32.51 14.70 -44.32
CA ASP A 8 32.89 14.52 -42.92
C ASP A 8 32.19 15.55 -42.02
N ASN A 9 31.54 15.00 -40.99
CA ASN A 9 30.93 15.64 -39.82
C ASN A 9 32.01 16.35 -38.98
N VAL A 10 31.75 17.41 -38.19
CA VAL A 10 30.98 17.43 -36.93
C VAL A 10 30.47 18.85 -36.63
N SER A 11 29.21 18.98 -36.17
CA SER A 11 28.67 20.15 -35.47
C SER A 11 27.93 19.71 -34.20
N ASN A 12 28.19 20.37 -33.06
CA ASN A 12 27.30 20.37 -31.90
C ASN A 12 27.32 21.76 -31.25
N THR A 13 26.14 22.36 -31.11
CA THR A 13 25.85 23.50 -30.21
C THR A 13 24.42 23.37 -29.72
N PHE A 14 24.12 23.75 -28.47
CA PHE A 14 23.03 24.67 -28.08
C PHE A 14 23.15 25.09 -26.58
N PRO A 15 22.55 26.23 -26.15
CA PRO A 15 23.05 27.12 -25.10
C PRO A 15 22.14 27.23 -23.85
N ALA A 16 22.51 28.11 -22.92
CA ALA A 16 22.04 28.17 -21.51
C ALA A 16 21.11 29.35 -21.13
N ASN A 17 20.17 29.08 -20.19
CA ASN A 17 19.72 29.85 -19.00
C ASN A 17 19.04 31.26 -19.12
N PRO A 18 18.45 31.89 -18.05
CA PRO A 18 17.39 31.48 -17.07
C PRO A 18 16.37 32.63 -16.72
N ILE A 19 15.49 32.48 -15.68
CA ILE A 19 14.99 33.47 -14.64
C ILE A 19 13.47 33.34 -14.25
N GLN A 20 13.13 33.69 -13.00
CA GLN A 20 11.90 33.45 -12.18
C GLN A 20 10.86 34.61 -11.99
N ASN A 21 9.62 34.23 -11.56
CA ASN A 21 8.59 34.89 -10.67
C ASN A 21 7.84 36.20 -11.09
N PRO A 22 6.72 36.68 -10.44
CA PRO A 22 5.57 36.09 -9.69
C PRO A 22 4.13 36.75 -9.94
N ARG A 23 3.04 36.22 -9.30
CA ARG A 23 1.68 36.76 -8.91
C ARG A 23 0.87 37.79 -9.77
N LEU A 24 -0.45 37.57 -9.96
CA LEU A 24 -1.49 38.63 -10.08
C LEU A 24 -2.94 38.15 -9.79
N THR A 25 -3.79 39.10 -9.38
CA THR A 25 -5.15 39.04 -8.78
C THR A 25 -6.25 39.64 -9.67
N ALA A 26 -7.51 39.19 -9.48
CA ALA A 26 -8.82 39.87 -9.63
C ALA A 26 -9.32 40.49 -10.97
N ALA A 27 -10.50 39.99 -11.39
CA ALA A 27 -11.69 40.58 -12.06
C ALA A 27 -11.62 41.85 -12.96
N GLY A 28 -12.32 41.78 -14.10
CA GLY A 28 -12.85 42.95 -14.83
C GLY A 28 -13.26 42.67 -16.28
N PHE A 29 -14.57 42.62 -16.57
CA PHE A 29 -15.13 42.49 -17.91
C PHE A 29 -14.90 43.75 -18.78
N SER A 30 -14.67 43.57 -20.08
CA SER A 30 -15.12 44.50 -21.14
C SER A 30 -15.22 43.75 -22.47
N ARG A 31 -16.43 43.67 -23.01
CA ARG A 31 -16.75 43.12 -24.33
C ARG A 31 -16.32 44.09 -25.43
N LEU A 32 -15.74 43.57 -26.52
CA LEU A 32 -15.87 44.14 -27.85
C LEU A 32 -16.03 42.99 -28.85
N SER A 33 -17.13 42.98 -29.59
CA SER A 33 -17.53 41.91 -30.52
C SER A 33 -17.65 42.44 -31.94
N PHE A 34 -17.03 41.79 -32.92
CA PHE A 34 -17.45 41.78 -34.34
C PHE A 34 -17.02 40.48 -35.04
N LEU A 35 -18.03 39.71 -35.53
CA LEU A 35 -18.15 38.88 -36.76
C LEU A 35 -16.86 38.32 -37.42
N SER A 36 -16.72 37.06 -37.88
CA SER A 36 -17.69 36.08 -38.38
C SER A 36 -16.99 34.74 -38.75
N CYS A 37 -17.78 33.66 -38.70
CA CYS A 37 -17.63 32.32 -39.34
C CYS A 37 -16.74 31.25 -38.67
N GLY A 38 -17.41 30.33 -37.95
CA GLY A 38 -17.11 28.90 -38.02
C GLY A 38 -16.64 28.21 -36.74
N GLU A 39 -17.25 28.45 -35.59
CA GLU A 39 -17.04 27.64 -34.39
C GLU A 39 -17.79 26.29 -34.57
N PRO A 40 -17.13 25.13 -34.39
CA PRO A 40 -17.84 23.85 -34.32
C PRO A 40 -18.84 23.93 -33.15
N PRO A 41 -19.95 23.16 -33.15
CA PRO A 41 -20.82 23.14 -32.00
C PRO A 41 -20.00 22.61 -30.82
N GLU A 42 -19.53 23.51 -29.96
CA GLU A 42 -19.30 23.18 -28.57
C GLU A 42 -20.68 22.80 -28.03
N GLU A 43 -20.95 21.50 -28.01
CA GLU A 43 -21.90 20.98 -27.03
C GLU A 43 -21.32 21.36 -25.67
N GLU A 44 -21.71 22.53 -25.17
CA GLU A 44 -21.68 22.83 -23.75
C GLU A 44 -22.57 21.78 -23.08
N VAL A 45 -21.98 20.64 -22.74
CA VAL A 45 -22.61 19.69 -21.83
C VAL A 45 -22.72 20.43 -20.51
N SER A 46 -23.92 20.94 -20.24
CA SER A 46 -24.22 21.61 -18.99
C SER A 46 -23.83 20.67 -17.85
N PRO A 47 -23.25 21.14 -16.74
CA PRO A 47 -23.01 20.30 -15.56
C PRO A 47 -24.27 19.56 -15.06
N SER A 48 -25.47 19.98 -15.49
CA SER A 48 -26.75 19.31 -15.24
C SER A 48 -26.97 18.01 -16.03
N ASP A 49 -26.21 17.77 -17.10
CA ASP A 49 -26.44 16.63 -18.01
C ASP A 49 -25.65 15.37 -17.60
N LEU A 50 -24.77 15.50 -16.61
CA LEU A 50 -24.16 14.36 -15.93
C LEU A 50 -25.11 13.84 -14.83
N VAL A 51 -26.23 13.26 -15.24
CA VAL A 51 -27.04 12.45 -14.32
C VAL A 51 -26.20 11.21 -13.98
N ARG A 52 -25.49 11.26 -12.86
CA ARG A 52 -24.84 10.08 -12.27
C ARG A 52 -25.93 9.15 -11.74
N SER A 53 -26.46 8.31 -12.61
CA SER A 53 -27.40 7.26 -12.23
C SER A 53 -26.63 6.05 -11.71
N TRP A 54 -27.00 5.58 -10.52
CA TRP A 54 -26.55 4.28 -10.02
C TRP A 54 -27.46 3.19 -10.56
N THR A 55 -26.88 2.26 -11.31
CA THR A 55 -27.58 1.06 -11.76
C THR A 55 -27.02 -0.13 -11.00
N GLN A 56 -27.89 -0.82 -10.27
CA GLN A 56 -27.53 -2.09 -9.66
C GLN A 56 -27.28 -3.11 -10.78
N VAL A 57 -26.04 -3.58 -10.87
CA VAL A 57 -25.60 -4.46 -11.98
C VAL A 57 -26.16 -5.89 -11.85
N LYS A 58 -26.54 -6.33 -10.62
CA LYS A 58 -27.20 -7.62 -10.35
C LYS A 58 -28.10 -7.58 -9.10
N ALA A 59 -29.26 -8.23 -9.14
CA ALA A 59 -30.07 -8.56 -7.97
C ALA A 59 -29.59 -9.88 -7.32
N ASN A 60 -29.68 -9.99 -5.98
CA ASN A 60 -29.32 -11.21 -5.24
C ASN A 60 -30.31 -12.35 -5.56
N ASP A 61 -30.13 -13.00 -6.70
CA ASP A 61 -30.97 -14.10 -7.13
C ASP A 61 -30.34 -15.43 -6.72
N SER A 62 -31.17 -16.40 -6.31
CA SER A 62 -30.78 -17.69 -5.71
C SER A 62 -29.99 -18.66 -6.62
N LYS A 63 -29.51 -18.18 -7.77
CA LYS A 63 -28.65 -18.90 -8.72
C LYS A 63 -27.24 -18.31 -8.84
N ASP A 64 -26.92 -17.27 -8.08
CA ASP A 64 -25.59 -16.67 -8.15
C ASP A 64 -24.57 -17.56 -7.43
N VAL A 65 -23.54 -17.96 -8.18
CA VAL A 65 -22.38 -18.70 -7.66
C VAL A 65 -21.30 -17.77 -7.10
N SER A 66 -21.62 -16.48 -6.95
CA SER A 66 -20.75 -15.46 -6.35
C SER A 66 -20.62 -15.61 -4.83
N PHE A 67 -19.79 -14.76 -4.22
CA PHE A 67 -19.55 -14.76 -2.78
C PHE A 67 -20.80 -14.44 -1.94
N ASP A 68 -20.90 -15.04 -0.76
CA ASP A 68 -21.94 -14.75 0.22
C ASP A 68 -22.00 -13.27 0.60
N ALA A 69 -23.21 -12.79 0.96
CA ALA A 69 -23.41 -11.47 1.54
C ALA A 69 -22.46 -11.25 2.72
N ARG A 70 -21.67 -10.17 2.65
CA ARG A 70 -20.57 -9.93 3.59
C ARG A 70 -20.31 -8.45 3.82
N ARG A 71 -19.82 -8.13 5.01
CA ARG A 71 -19.33 -6.79 5.39
C ARG A 71 -17.83 -6.79 5.65
N SER A 72 -17.23 -5.61 5.66
CA SER A 72 -15.82 -5.42 6.06
C SER A 72 -14.83 -6.29 5.27
N HIS A 73 -15.16 -6.58 4.02
CA HIS A 73 -14.24 -7.12 3.02
C HIS A 73 -13.43 -5.97 2.43
N THR A 74 -12.37 -6.30 1.68
CA THR A 74 -11.65 -5.31 0.87
C THR A 74 -11.89 -5.56 -0.60
N THR A 75 -11.81 -4.48 -1.40
CA THR A 75 -11.92 -4.54 -2.85
C THR A 75 -10.77 -3.78 -3.49
N VAL A 76 -10.11 -4.38 -4.47
CA VAL A 76 -8.99 -3.78 -5.21
C VAL A 76 -9.05 -4.15 -6.69
N VAL A 77 -8.43 -3.33 -7.55
CA VAL A 77 -8.18 -3.69 -8.95
C VAL A 77 -6.74 -4.20 -9.07
N PHE A 78 -6.60 -5.48 -9.41
CA PHE A 78 -5.30 -6.13 -9.52
C PHE A 78 -5.25 -6.97 -10.81
N LYS A 79 -4.20 -6.79 -11.62
CA LYS A 79 -4.04 -7.48 -12.91
C LYS A 79 -5.30 -7.45 -13.79
N ASN A 80 -5.91 -6.27 -13.88
CA ASN A 80 -7.09 -5.96 -14.69
C ASN A 80 -8.40 -6.65 -14.28
N ASP A 81 -8.42 -7.32 -13.12
CA ASP A 81 -9.63 -7.86 -12.51
C ASP A 81 -10.01 -7.03 -11.26
N LEU A 82 -11.29 -6.98 -10.93
CA LEU A 82 -11.78 -6.61 -9.60
C LEU A 82 -11.58 -7.79 -8.65
N TRP A 83 -11.11 -7.53 -7.45
CA TRP A 83 -10.87 -8.55 -6.42
C TRP A 83 -11.66 -8.24 -5.16
N VAL A 84 -12.31 -9.24 -4.58
CA VAL A 84 -12.93 -9.18 -3.26
C VAL A 84 -12.22 -10.17 -2.35
N ILE A 85 -11.76 -9.69 -1.20
CA ILE A 85 -10.90 -10.45 -0.30
C ILE A 85 -11.49 -10.46 1.11
N GLY A 86 -11.66 -11.67 1.66
CA GLY A 86 -12.11 -11.92 3.02
C GLY A 86 -13.45 -11.25 3.35
N GLY A 87 -13.55 -10.73 4.57
CA GLY A 87 -14.77 -10.12 5.11
C GLY A 87 -15.51 -11.02 6.08
N ASN A 88 -16.65 -10.55 6.57
CA ASN A 88 -17.46 -11.23 7.58
C ASN A 88 -18.87 -11.50 7.04
N THR A 89 -19.26 -12.78 6.99
CA THR A 89 -20.59 -13.22 6.51
C THR A 89 -21.61 -13.40 7.64
N SER A 90 -21.24 -13.13 8.89
CA SER A 90 -22.17 -13.23 10.01
C SER A 90 -23.28 -12.19 9.87
N SER A 91 -24.52 -12.66 9.95
CA SER A 91 -25.72 -11.83 10.04
C SER A 91 -25.93 -11.23 11.42
N SER A 92 -25.21 -11.69 12.45
CA SER A 92 -25.31 -11.17 13.81
C SER A 92 -24.27 -10.07 14.08
N SER A 93 -24.63 -9.17 15.01
CA SER A 93 -23.72 -8.15 15.55
C SER A 93 -22.76 -8.72 16.60
N SER A 94 -23.06 -9.88 17.17
CA SER A 94 -22.30 -10.53 18.25
C SER A 94 -21.46 -11.73 17.81
N GLY A 95 -21.57 -12.18 16.56
CA GLY A 95 -20.81 -13.30 16.01
C GLY A 95 -19.95 -12.86 14.83
N ALA A 96 -18.74 -13.40 14.73
CA ALA A 96 -17.87 -13.25 13.57
C ALA A 96 -17.87 -14.54 12.75
N SER A 97 -18.07 -14.41 11.44
CA SER A 97 -17.79 -15.47 10.47
C SER A 97 -16.82 -14.92 9.43
N PRO A 98 -15.55 -14.69 9.85
CA PRO A 98 -14.53 -14.19 8.95
C PRO A 98 -14.30 -15.18 7.81
N LYS A 99 -13.92 -14.66 6.65
CA LYS A 99 -13.52 -15.45 5.49
C LYS A 99 -12.07 -15.16 5.13
N ASN A 100 -11.44 -16.14 4.53
CA ASN A 100 -10.18 -16.00 3.80
C ASN A 100 -10.34 -16.30 2.31
N ASP A 101 -11.56 -16.42 1.79
CA ASP A 101 -11.76 -16.60 0.37
C ASP A 101 -11.38 -15.33 -0.42
N VAL A 102 -10.95 -15.56 -1.65
CA VAL A 102 -10.62 -14.53 -2.61
C VAL A 102 -11.47 -14.77 -3.84
N TRP A 103 -12.07 -13.70 -4.35
CA TRP A 103 -12.91 -13.73 -5.55
C TRP A 103 -12.41 -12.67 -6.51
N LYS A 104 -12.50 -12.96 -7.81
CA LYS A 104 -12.16 -11.98 -8.82
C LYS A 104 -13.17 -11.93 -9.96
N SER A 105 -13.21 -10.80 -10.66
CA SER A 105 -14.11 -10.57 -11.77
C SER A 105 -13.50 -9.60 -12.79
N PRO A 106 -13.52 -9.93 -14.10
CA PRO A 106 -13.06 -9.01 -15.13
C PRO A 106 -14.06 -7.89 -15.44
N ASP A 107 -15.33 -8.06 -15.05
CA ASP A 107 -16.44 -7.18 -15.45
C ASP A 107 -17.33 -6.71 -14.27
N GLY A 108 -17.04 -7.17 -13.04
CA GLY A 108 -17.86 -6.93 -11.85
C GLY A 108 -19.20 -7.68 -11.83
N ILE A 109 -19.50 -8.47 -12.86
CA ILE A 109 -20.75 -9.21 -13.05
C ILE A 109 -20.52 -10.69 -12.77
N LYS A 110 -19.50 -11.27 -13.40
CA LYS A 110 -19.13 -12.68 -13.29
C LYS A 110 -17.98 -12.80 -12.32
N TRP A 111 -18.26 -13.40 -11.17
CA TRP A 111 -17.27 -13.63 -10.14
C TRP A 111 -16.81 -15.07 -10.15
N GLU A 112 -15.51 -15.27 -10.05
CA GLU A 112 -14.90 -16.58 -9.87
C GLU A 112 -14.15 -16.63 -8.54
N ARG A 113 -14.35 -17.73 -7.80
CA ARG A 113 -13.59 -17.95 -6.58
C ARG A 113 -12.18 -18.39 -6.95
N VAL A 114 -11.20 -17.67 -6.44
CA VAL A 114 -9.80 -18.03 -6.57
C VAL A 114 -9.54 -19.23 -5.67
N THR A 115 -9.19 -20.36 -6.28
CA THR A 115 -8.86 -21.60 -5.58
C THR A 115 -7.38 -21.87 -5.65
N THR A 116 -6.76 -22.15 -4.51
CA THR A 116 -5.41 -22.72 -4.45
C THR A 116 -5.44 -24.15 -4.98
N THR A 117 -4.68 -24.45 -6.04
CA THR A 117 -4.46 -25.82 -6.50
C THR A 117 -3.46 -26.55 -5.60
N GLY A 118 -3.83 -27.71 -5.08
CA GLY A 118 -2.97 -28.57 -4.24
C GLY A 118 -3.12 -28.36 -2.74
N THR A 119 -2.34 -29.11 -1.94
CA THR A 119 -2.30 -28.97 -0.48
C THR A 119 -1.63 -27.65 -0.12
N VAL A 120 -2.42 -26.68 0.34
CA VAL A 120 -1.92 -25.40 0.84
C VAL A 120 -1.15 -25.68 2.12
N ALA A 121 0.18 -25.61 2.09
CA ALA A 121 0.97 -25.75 3.31
C ALA A 121 0.54 -24.66 4.29
N ALA A 122 0.36 -25.01 5.56
CA ALA A 122 0.02 -24.03 6.60
C ALA A 122 1.05 -22.88 6.56
N GLY A 123 0.57 -21.64 6.43
CA GLY A 123 1.44 -20.45 6.27
C GLY A 123 1.65 -19.96 4.84
N THR A 124 1.08 -20.61 3.82
CA THR A 124 1.12 -20.14 2.40
C THR A 124 -0.15 -19.39 1.97
N PHE A 125 -1.06 -19.19 2.91
CA PHE A 125 -2.31 -18.47 2.70
C PHE A 125 -2.69 -17.71 3.98
N PHE A 126 -3.23 -16.51 3.82
CA PHE A 126 -3.59 -15.67 4.96
C PHE A 126 -4.77 -16.27 5.74
N PRO A 127 -4.77 -16.21 7.09
CA PRO A 127 -5.91 -16.68 7.88
C PRO A 127 -7.15 -15.82 7.65
N GLU A 128 -8.31 -16.38 7.95
CA GLU A 128 -9.61 -15.72 7.89
C GLU A 128 -9.60 -14.36 8.59
N ARG A 129 -10.12 -13.34 7.89
CA ARG A 129 -10.06 -11.96 8.38
C ARG A 129 -11.14 -11.06 7.80
N TYR A 130 -11.56 -10.08 8.59
CA TYR A 130 -12.40 -8.96 8.17
C TYR A 130 -11.83 -7.66 8.73
N GLY A 131 -12.27 -6.52 8.19
CA GLY A 131 -11.78 -5.19 8.61
C GLY A 131 -10.29 -4.97 8.35
N HIS A 132 -9.69 -5.79 7.48
CA HIS A 132 -8.31 -5.67 7.04
C HIS A 132 -8.19 -4.59 5.96
N THR A 133 -6.96 -4.19 5.65
CA THR A 133 -6.66 -3.34 4.49
C THR A 133 -6.04 -4.19 3.39
N ALA A 134 -6.36 -3.90 2.13
CA ALA A 134 -5.67 -4.44 0.98
C ALA A 134 -5.16 -3.31 0.08
N ALA A 135 -3.98 -3.49 -0.49
CA ALA A 135 -3.36 -2.51 -1.37
C ALA A 135 -2.65 -3.19 -2.54
N VAL A 136 -2.64 -2.52 -3.70
CA VAL A 136 -1.87 -2.96 -4.87
C VAL A 136 -0.67 -2.03 -5.01
N PHE A 137 0.53 -2.61 -4.96
CA PHE A 137 1.77 -1.92 -5.24
C PHE A 137 2.12 -2.12 -6.71
N LYS A 138 2.20 -1.03 -7.47
CA LYS A 138 2.48 -1.05 -8.90
C LYS A 138 3.97 -1.20 -9.16
N GLY A 139 4.32 -2.16 -10.00
CA GLY A 139 5.70 -2.30 -10.48
C GLY A 139 5.98 -1.42 -11.69
N THR A 140 7.14 -1.60 -12.32
CA THR A 140 7.48 -0.88 -13.56
C THR A 140 6.61 -1.33 -14.75
N ASP A 141 6.03 -2.52 -14.66
CA ASP A 141 4.99 -3.03 -15.56
C ASP A 141 3.93 -3.84 -14.77
N ALA A 142 2.82 -4.16 -15.44
CA ALA A 142 1.69 -4.86 -14.82
C ALA A 142 2.00 -6.30 -14.34
N ASN A 143 3.09 -6.92 -14.82
CA ASN A 143 3.50 -8.25 -14.36
C ASN A 143 4.20 -8.19 -12.99
N GLN A 144 4.74 -7.04 -12.64
CA GLN A 144 5.40 -6.75 -11.37
C GLN A 144 4.45 -6.22 -10.29
N ASP A 145 3.19 -5.96 -10.62
CA ASP A 145 2.20 -5.57 -9.62
C ASP A 145 2.11 -6.63 -8.51
N THR A 146 2.04 -6.17 -7.26
CA THR A 146 1.88 -7.02 -6.09
C THR A 146 0.66 -6.61 -5.28
N LEU A 147 0.00 -7.62 -4.70
CA LEU A 147 -1.16 -7.46 -3.85
C LEU A 147 -0.76 -7.69 -2.39
N TRP A 148 -1.22 -6.79 -1.52
CA TRP A 148 -0.87 -6.78 -0.10
C TRP A 148 -2.12 -6.79 0.76
N ILE A 149 -2.10 -7.57 1.84
CA ILE A 149 -3.11 -7.61 2.91
C ILE A 149 -2.44 -7.25 4.22
N ILE A 150 -3.03 -6.33 4.99
CA ILE A 150 -2.48 -5.85 6.25
C ILE A 150 -3.54 -5.97 7.34
N ALA A 151 -3.14 -6.62 8.44
CA ALA A 151 -3.91 -6.71 9.68
C ALA A 151 -5.34 -7.26 9.48
N GLY A 152 -6.27 -6.81 10.33
CA GLY A 152 -7.66 -7.23 10.37
C GLY A 152 -7.99 -7.99 11.65
N GLU A 153 -9.16 -8.61 11.67
CA GLU A 153 -9.61 -9.44 12.78
C GLU A 153 -10.06 -10.80 12.27
N GLY A 154 -9.54 -11.88 12.86
CA GLY A 154 -9.96 -13.25 12.61
C GLY A 154 -10.81 -13.81 13.76
N SER A 155 -11.15 -15.11 13.72
CA SER A 155 -11.99 -15.71 14.77
C SER A 155 -11.32 -15.74 16.15
N SER A 156 -9.99 -15.72 16.19
CA SER A 156 -9.21 -15.69 17.43
C SER A 156 -8.81 -14.27 17.88
N GLY A 157 -9.35 -13.24 17.23
CA GLY A 157 -9.09 -11.83 17.56
C GLY A 157 -8.25 -11.09 16.52
N LYS A 158 -7.67 -9.97 16.95
CA LYS A 158 -6.96 -9.03 16.08
C LYS A 158 -5.68 -9.65 15.51
N LEU A 159 -5.42 -9.38 14.24
CA LEU A 159 -4.25 -9.82 13.49
C LEU A 159 -3.35 -8.62 13.22
N ASN A 160 -2.04 -8.83 13.32
CA ASN A 160 -1.00 -7.83 13.03
C ASN A 160 -0.03 -8.30 11.94
N ASP A 161 -0.45 -9.28 11.14
CA ASP A 161 0.35 -9.84 10.06
C ASP A 161 0.16 -9.08 8.74
N VAL A 162 1.18 -9.20 7.89
CA VAL A 162 1.16 -8.69 6.53
C VAL A 162 1.30 -9.87 5.58
N TRP A 163 0.59 -9.84 4.47
CA TRP A 163 0.68 -10.87 3.43
C TRP A 163 0.85 -10.22 2.07
N LYS A 164 1.68 -10.83 1.23
CA LYS A 164 1.97 -10.41 -0.13
C LYS A 164 1.59 -11.53 -1.11
N SER A 165 1.06 -11.16 -2.27
CA SER A 165 0.89 -12.07 -3.40
C SER A 165 1.27 -11.39 -4.71
N THR A 166 1.78 -12.16 -5.67
CA THR A 166 2.04 -11.71 -7.05
C THR A 166 0.94 -12.15 -8.01
N ASP A 167 0.03 -13.04 -7.61
CA ASP A 167 -0.99 -13.65 -8.47
C ASP A 167 -2.38 -13.71 -7.83
N GLY A 168 -2.49 -13.33 -6.55
CA GLY A 168 -3.71 -13.43 -5.74
C GLY A 168 -4.07 -14.86 -5.32
N ILE A 169 -3.26 -15.86 -5.71
CA ILE A 169 -3.47 -17.29 -5.45
C ILE A 169 -2.53 -17.76 -4.34
N GLN A 170 -1.23 -17.46 -4.50
CA GLN A 170 -0.18 -17.83 -3.56
C GLN A 170 0.19 -16.63 -2.70
N TRP A 171 0.27 -16.82 -1.38
CA TRP A 171 0.54 -15.74 -0.45
C TRP A 171 1.76 -16.03 0.42
N GLU A 172 2.54 -14.99 0.64
CA GLU A 172 3.74 -15.00 1.47
C GLU A 172 3.53 -14.06 2.67
N LYS A 173 3.70 -14.57 3.89
CA LYS A 173 3.62 -13.74 5.10
C LYS A 173 4.87 -12.85 5.22
N LYS A 174 4.66 -11.56 5.47
CA LYS A 174 5.70 -10.56 5.75
C LYS A 174 5.54 -10.04 7.18
N THR A 175 6.65 -9.69 7.83
CA THR A 175 6.64 -8.98 9.12
C THR A 175 6.73 -7.46 8.88
N SER A 176 6.13 -6.65 9.76
CA SER A 176 6.03 -5.16 9.74
C SER A 176 6.60 -4.42 8.52
N ILE A 177 5.74 -4.00 7.59
CA ILE A 177 6.12 -3.29 6.36
C ILE A 177 5.75 -1.80 6.39
N THR A 178 6.61 -0.94 5.87
CA THR A 178 6.32 0.48 5.60
C THR A 178 6.92 0.91 4.26
N VAL A 179 6.43 1.99 3.66
CA VAL A 179 7.04 2.60 2.45
C VAL A 179 7.83 3.81 2.90
N PHE A 180 9.11 3.88 2.54
CA PHE A 180 9.99 4.98 2.93
C PHE A 180 11.04 5.25 1.86
N ASN A 181 11.34 6.53 1.69
CA ASN A 181 12.37 7.02 0.80
C ASN A 181 13.57 7.50 1.62
N ASP A 182 14.66 6.76 1.55
CA ASP A 182 15.94 7.04 2.22
C ASP A 182 16.87 7.95 1.41
N GLY A 183 16.36 8.57 0.33
CA GLY A 183 17.14 9.33 -0.64
C GLY A 183 17.55 8.54 -1.88
N SER A 184 17.27 7.22 -1.95
CA SER A 184 17.50 6.39 -3.15
C SER A 184 16.23 6.11 -3.98
N GLY A 185 15.09 6.64 -3.55
CA GLY A 185 13.78 6.34 -4.13
C GLY A 185 12.85 5.67 -3.13
N ASP A 186 11.57 5.58 -3.46
CA ASP A 186 10.58 4.93 -2.60
C ASP A 186 10.86 3.43 -2.55
N ALA A 187 10.95 2.88 -1.33
CA ALA A 187 11.16 1.45 -1.12
C ALA A 187 10.24 0.92 -0.02
N LEU A 188 9.94 -0.37 -0.10
CA LEU A 188 9.32 -1.13 0.98
C LEU A 188 10.37 -1.51 2.01
N TRP A 189 10.05 -1.31 3.28
CA TRP A 189 10.90 -1.60 4.42
C TRP A 189 10.19 -2.55 5.36
N VAL A 190 10.77 -3.72 5.58
CA VAL A 190 10.38 -4.67 6.62
C VAL A 190 11.32 -4.52 7.81
N ILE A 191 10.76 -4.33 9.00
CA ILE A 191 11.54 -3.99 10.20
C ILE A 191 11.17 -4.92 11.35
N GLY A 192 12.13 -5.70 11.83
CA GLY A 192 12.00 -6.63 12.95
C GLY A 192 10.96 -7.73 12.77
N GLY A 193 10.35 -8.16 13.88
CA GLY A 193 9.25 -9.13 13.89
C GLY A 193 9.62 -10.42 14.62
N ALA A 194 8.94 -11.51 14.27
CA ALA A 194 9.23 -12.85 14.78
C ALA A 194 9.39 -13.84 13.63
N GLY A 195 10.47 -14.62 13.67
CA GLY A 195 10.74 -15.73 12.75
C GLY A 195 10.69 -17.08 13.48
N GLY A 196 10.93 -18.17 12.73
CA GLY A 196 10.89 -19.54 13.27
C GLY A 196 11.90 -19.83 14.39
N SER A 197 12.92 -18.98 14.55
CA SER A 197 13.99 -19.09 15.56
C SER A 197 13.89 -18.05 16.68
N GLY A 198 12.88 -17.18 16.68
CA GLY A 198 12.70 -16.15 17.71
C GLY A 198 12.43 -14.75 17.14
N LEU A 199 12.57 -13.75 18.01
CA LEU A 199 12.37 -12.34 17.67
C LEU A 199 13.51 -11.82 16.77
N LEU A 200 13.19 -10.87 15.92
CA LEU A 200 14.08 -10.30 14.91
C LEU A 200 14.16 -8.79 15.08
N ASN A 201 15.32 -8.23 14.75
CA ASN A 201 15.53 -6.80 14.50
C ASN A 201 16.02 -6.56 13.06
N ASP A 202 15.81 -7.54 12.17
CA ASP A 202 16.24 -7.45 10.77
C ASP A 202 15.56 -6.27 10.04
N LEU A 203 16.33 -5.59 9.20
CA LEU A 203 15.83 -4.62 8.25
C LEU A 203 15.95 -5.22 6.85
N LEU A 204 14.84 -5.28 6.13
CA LEU A 204 14.83 -5.65 4.73
C LEU A 204 14.27 -4.50 3.91
N LYS A 205 14.93 -4.16 2.82
CA LYS A 205 14.49 -3.13 1.88
C LYS A 205 14.22 -3.75 0.52
N SER A 206 13.24 -3.22 -0.20
CA SER A 206 12.93 -3.63 -1.56
C SER A 206 12.37 -2.46 -2.37
N THR A 207 12.96 -2.17 -3.52
CA THR A 207 12.48 -1.12 -4.44
C THR A 207 11.40 -1.62 -5.41
N ASP A 208 11.24 -2.95 -5.53
CA ASP A 208 10.34 -3.60 -6.49
C ASP A 208 9.33 -4.55 -5.81
N GLY A 209 9.41 -4.68 -4.49
CA GLY A 209 8.67 -5.66 -3.68
C GLY A 209 9.06 -7.13 -3.91
N SER A 210 9.93 -7.44 -4.87
CA SER A 210 10.26 -8.79 -5.33
C SER A 210 11.65 -9.23 -4.90
N THR A 211 12.64 -8.34 -5.02
CA THR A 211 14.01 -8.53 -4.58
C THR A 211 14.20 -7.80 -3.26
N TRP A 212 14.71 -8.51 -2.26
CA TRP A 212 14.88 -7.98 -0.91
C TRP A 212 16.34 -7.98 -0.55
N GLU A 213 16.84 -6.80 -0.19
CA GLU A 213 18.18 -6.64 0.37
C GLU A 213 18.09 -6.53 1.89
N LYS A 214 18.99 -7.23 2.59
CA LYS A 214 19.14 -7.04 4.03
C LYS A 214 19.95 -5.78 4.27
N VAL A 215 19.39 -4.84 5.02
CA VAL A 215 20.06 -3.60 5.43
C VAL A 215 20.74 -3.89 6.77
N ASP A 216 22.05 -3.63 6.85
CA ASP A 216 22.83 -3.80 8.08
C ASP A 216 22.91 -2.45 8.83
N PRO A 217 22.20 -2.30 9.97
CA PRO A 217 22.18 -1.07 10.74
C PRO A 217 23.44 -0.87 11.60
N THR A 218 24.29 -1.89 11.74
CA THR A 218 25.42 -1.83 12.68
C THR A 218 26.70 -1.29 12.07
N GLY A 219 26.80 -1.25 10.74
CA GLY A 219 27.93 -0.66 10.03
C GLY A 219 29.33 -1.13 10.47
N THR A 220 29.44 -2.25 11.22
CA THR A 220 30.63 -2.88 11.87
C THR A 220 30.91 -2.63 13.37
N VAL A 221 30.10 -1.92 14.17
CA VAL A 221 30.31 -1.87 15.64
C VAL A 221 29.01 -1.85 16.45
N ASP A 222 28.79 -2.90 17.24
CA ASP A 222 27.75 -2.96 18.26
C ASP A 222 28.06 -1.96 19.39
N THR A 223 27.37 -0.81 19.38
CA THR A 223 27.50 0.27 20.37
C THR A 223 26.20 0.53 21.14
N GLY A 224 25.20 -0.36 21.06
CA GLY A 224 23.88 -0.11 21.67
C GLY A 224 23.04 0.93 20.91
N THR A 225 23.34 1.17 19.63
CA THR A 225 22.69 2.14 18.74
C THR A 225 21.48 1.59 17.98
N PHE A 226 21.08 0.34 18.24
CA PHE A 226 20.01 -0.33 17.50
C PHE A 226 19.02 -1.01 18.44
N PHE A 227 17.74 -1.08 18.04
CA PHE A 227 16.70 -1.66 18.87
C PHE A 227 16.87 -3.19 18.98
N SER A 228 16.53 -3.72 20.16
CA SER A 228 16.55 -5.16 20.42
C SER A 228 15.59 -5.93 19.49
N PRO A 229 15.88 -7.19 19.15
CA PRO A 229 14.95 -8.06 18.43
C PRO A 229 13.58 -8.08 19.10
N ARG A 230 12.53 -7.73 18.36
CA ARG A 230 11.21 -7.50 18.94
C ARG A 230 10.08 -7.76 17.96
N SER A 231 8.91 -8.04 18.51
CA SER A 231 7.65 -8.15 17.76
C SER A 231 6.58 -7.24 18.37
N GLY A 232 5.45 -7.06 17.67
CA GLY A 232 4.36 -6.22 18.15
C GLY A 232 4.68 -4.72 18.20
N HIS A 233 5.83 -4.29 17.69
CA HIS A 233 6.17 -2.89 17.49
C HIS A 233 5.44 -2.31 16.26
N THR A 234 5.30 -0.99 16.24
CA THR A 234 4.83 -0.27 15.05
C THR A 234 6.03 0.31 14.30
N ALA A 235 5.98 0.25 12.97
CA ALA A 235 6.91 0.92 12.09
C ALA A 235 6.17 1.96 11.23
N ALA A 236 6.72 3.15 11.06
CA ALA A 236 6.11 4.21 10.25
C ALA A 236 7.15 5.08 9.55
N ALA A 237 6.82 5.56 8.35
CA ALA A 237 7.52 6.67 7.72
C ALA A 237 6.84 7.98 8.14
N PHE A 238 7.59 8.86 8.81
CA PHE A 238 7.09 10.15 9.26
C PHE A 238 8.23 11.18 9.29
N ASP A 239 7.95 12.40 8.83
CA ASP A 239 8.93 13.52 8.84
C ASP A 239 10.30 13.16 8.23
N GLY A 240 10.28 12.46 7.09
CA GLY A 240 11.50 12.06 6.38
C GLY A 240 12.36 11.04 7.14
N ALA A 241 11.78 10.28 8.07
CA ALA A 241 12.45 9.20 8.79
C ALA A 241 11.57 7.95 8.91
N LEU A 242 12.21 6.80 9.02
CA LEU A 242 11.65 5.58 9.59
C LEU A 242 11.56 5.72 11.10
N TRP A 243 10.47 5.22 11.68
CA TRP A 243 10.20 5.20 13.10
C TRP A 243 9.87 3.78 13.53
N VAL A 244 10.39 3.36 14.69
CA VAL A 244 10.04 2.12 15.38
C VAL A 244 9.60 2.47 16.79
N ILE A 245 8.39 2.06 17.15
CA ILE A 245 7.74 2.46 18.40
C ILE A 245 7.33 1.21 19.18
N GLY A 246 7.87 1.10 20.40
CA GLY A 246 7.54 0.04 21.36
C GLY A 246 7.87 -1.37 20.86
N GLY A 247 6.99 -2.31 21.21
CA GLY A 247 7.14 -3.74 20.94
C GLY A 247 7.44 -4.57 22.18
N ASP A 248 7.72 -5.84 21.96
CA ASP A 248 8.04 -6.80 23.01
C ASP A 248 9.28 -7.61 22.61
N ASP A 249 10.32 -7.56 23.45
CA ASP A 249 11.54 -8.35 23.34
C ASP A 249 11.66 -9.42 24.46
N PHE A 250 10.53 -9.99 24.89
CA PHE A 250 10.32 -10.67 26.18
C PHE A 250 10.17 -9.70 27.36
N SER A 251 10.14 -8.40 27.07
CA SER A 251 9.78 -7.31 27.95
C SER A 251 9.15 -6.20 27.11
N LEU A 252 7.99 -5.70 27.54
CA LEU A 252 7.31 -4.60 26.87
C LEU A 252 8.21 -3.36 26.81
N LYS A 253 8.28 -2.77 25.62
CA LYS A 253 9.05 -1.58 25.34
C LYS A 253 8.16 -0.37 25.13
N ASN A 254 8.65 0.75 25.65
CA ASN A 254 8.12 2.09 25.42
C ASN A 254 9.17 3.01 24.77
N ASP A 255 10.24 2.45 24.22
CA ASP A 255 11.25 3.21 23.51
C ASP A 255 10.77 3.56 22.09
N VAL A 256 11.30 4.66 21.58
CA VAL A 256 11.05 5.17 20.25
C VAL A 256 12.41 5.30 19.56
N TRP A 257 12.49 4.79 18.35
CA TRP A 257 13.69 4.85 17.52
C TRP A 257 13.35 5.48 16.19
N LYS A 258 14.27 6.25 15.63
CA LYS A 258 14.12 6.78 14.26
C LYS A 258 15.40 6.69 13.46
N SER A 259 15.26 6.69 12.14
CA SER A 259 16.38 6.67 11.19
C SER A 259 15.99 7.35 9.89
N LYS A 260 16.89 8.14 9.30
CA LYS A 260 16.67 8.77 7.99
C LYS A 260 17.08 7.89 6.82
N ASP A 261 17.89 6.87 7.08
CA ASP A 261 18.54 6.04 6.05
C ASP A 261 18.35 4.53 6.28
N GLY A 262 17.68 4.14 7.37
CA GLY A 262 17.53 2.75 7.78
C GLY A 262 18.82 2.08 8.26
N ILE A 263 19.94 2.80 8.26
CA ILE A 263 21.27 2.31 8.68
C ILE A 263 21.60 2.88 10.05
N LYS A 264 21.56 4.21 10.20
CA LYS A 264 21.86 4.89 11.46
C LYS A 264 20.57 5.13 12.22
N TRP A 265 20.45 4.48 13.37
CA TRP A 265 19.29 4.60 14.25
C TRP A 265 19.64 5.44 15.47
N GLU A 266 18.71 6.30 15.85
CA GLU A 266 18.80 7.09 17.07
C GLU A 266 17.61 6.79 17.97
N LYS A 267 17.89 6.53 19.24
CA LYS A 267 16.86 6.42 20.27
C LYS A 267 16.36 7.81 20.58
N VAL A 268 15.06 8.03 20.38
CA VAL A 268 14.40 9.27 20.73
C VAL A 268 14.10 9.22 22.22
N ASN A 269 14.79 10.07 22.98
CA ASN A 269 14.45 10.29 24.39
C ASN A 269 13.23 11.20 24.41
N ALA A 270 12.06 10.62 24.71
CA ALA A 270 10.89 11.43 25.00
C ALA A 270 11.16 12.21 26.29
N ASP A 271 11.14 13.54 26.21
CA ASP A 271 11.17 14.48 27.33
C ASP A 271 9.81 14.57 28.05
N GLY A 272 8.88 13.66 27.76
CA GLY A 272 7.59 13.53 28.41
C GLY A 272 7.27 12.07 28.70
N SER A 273 6.90 11.80 29.94
CA SER A 273 6.49 10.50 30.48
C SER A 273 5.50 9.74 29.59
N PHE A 274 5.97 8.67 28.93
CA PHE A 274 5.09 7.56 28.55
C PHE A 274 5.10 6.54 29.70
N THR A 275 4.21 6.76 30.67
CA THR A 275 3.82 5.68 31.59
C THR A 275 3.02 4.64 30.78
N PRO A 276 3.41 3.36 30.77
CA PRO A 276 2.62 2.32 30.14
C PRO A 276 1.30 2.20 30.92
N THR A 277 0.21 2.76 30.40
CA THR A 277 -1.12 2.48 30.92
C THR A 277 -1.69 1.33 30.10
N GLY A 278 -1.73 0.15 30.69
CA GLY A 278 -2.52 -0.96 30.18
C GLY A 278 -3.98 -0.53 30.03
N GLU A 279 -4.59 -0.99 28.94
CA GLU A 279 -6.02 -0.93 28.63
C GLU A 279 -6.65 0.47 28.51
N SER A 280 -6.78 0.96 27.29
CA SER A 280 -7.73 2.02 26.95
C SER A 280 -9.11 1.42 26.63
N TYR A 281 -9.96 1.24 27.65
CA TYR A 281 -11.41 1.17 27.46
C TYR A 281 -11.94 2.58 27.21
N CYS A 282 -12.48 2.84 26.02
CA CYS A 282 -13.28 4.05 25.80
C CYS A 282 -14.63 3.89 26.50
N ARG A 283 -14.84 4.60 27.61
CA ARG A 283 -16.20 4.92 28.08
C ARG A 283 -16.51 6.35 27.67
N GLY A 284 -17.48 6.48 26.79
CA GLY A 284 -18.07 7.77 26.46
C GLY A 284 -18.80 8.37 27.67
N VAL A 285 -18.72 9.69 27.75
CA VAL A 285 -19.74 10.53 28.37
C VAL A 285 -20.06 11.64 27.38
#